data_AF-A0A1V1PM45-F1
#
_entry.id   AF-A0A1V1PM45-F1
#
_cell.length_a   1.000
_cell.length_b   1.000
_cell.length_c   1.000
_cell.angle_alpha   90.00
_cell.angle_beta   90.00
_cell.angle_gamma   90.00
#
_symmetry.space_group_name_H-M   'P 1'
#
loop_
_entity.id
_entity.type
_entity.pdbx_description
1 polymer ?
#
loop_
_entity_poly.entity_id
_entity_poly.type
_entity_poly.pdbx_seq_one_letter_code
_entity_poly.pdbx_strand_id
1 'polypeptide(L)'
;MTQRADERAARDLSARAGSFLGIWIAPIVCAGLVTVFAPEPPWAAPIAWTAAFSWMGGACLLNARRCGRLHCYFSGPILLVGALAALAAGVVDFGSHGLILIVAVTLALASLTYGLERAWDRYRR
;
A
#
# COMPACT_ATOMS: atom_id res chain seq x y z
N MET A 1 -14.00 16.19 -23.30
CA MET A 1 -13.96 15.01 -22.39
C MET A 1 -12.53 14.47 -22.26
N THR A 2 -11.77 14.42 -23.35
CA THR A 2 -10.33 14.10 -23.43
C THR A 2 -9.45 14.94 -22.51
N GLN A 3 -9.60 16.28 -22.51
CA GLN A 3 -8.78 17.17 -21.68
C GLN A 3 -8.82 16.85 -20.17
N ARG A 4 -10.00 16.49 -19.61
CA ARG A 4 -10.12 16.10 -18.20
C ARG A 4 -9.50 14.74 -17.89
N ALA A 5 -9.44 13.83 -18.87
CA ALA A 5 -8.81 12.53 -18.71
C ALA A 5 -7.27 12.68 -18.70
N ASP A 6 -6.74 13.53 -19.58
CA ASP A 6 -5.31 13.83 -19.68
C ASP A 6 -4.80 14.54 -18.41
N GLU A 7 -5.57 15.48 -17.86
CA GLU A 7 -5.27 16.14 -16.59
C GLU A 7 -5.22 15.16 -15.40
N ARG A 8 -6.14 14.20 -15.34
CA ARG A 8 -6.16 13.17 -14.28
C ARG A 8 -4.96 12.23 -14.40
N ALA A 9 -4.66 11.77 -15.61
CA ALA A 9 -3.50 10.94 -15.88
C ALA A 9 -2.18 11.67 -15.57
N ALA A 10 -2.09 12.95 -15.91
CA ALA A 10 -0.93 13.78 -15.57
C ALA A 10 -0.74 13.90 -14.05
N ARG A 11 -1.81 13.89 -13.25
CA ARG A 11 -1.75 14.00 -11.79
C ARG A 11 -1.62 12.65 -11.06
N ASP A 12 -1.72 11.53 -11.78
CA ASP A 12 -1.62 10.18 -11.23
C ASP A 12 -0.16 9.81 -10.94
N LEU A 13 0.17 9.79 -9.64
CA LEU A 13 1.50 9.41 -9.16
C LEU A 13 1.76 7.91 -9.30
N SER A 14 0.72 7.08 -9.26
CA SER A 14 0.85 5.62 -9.36
C SER A 14 1.18 5.15 -10.78
N ALA A 15 0.83 5.95 -11.81
CA ALA A 15 1.11 5.63 -13.20
C ALA A 15 2.54 5.99 -13.65
N ARG A 16 3.29 6.76 -12.83
CA ARG A 16 4.65 7.21 -13.16
C ARG A 16 5.68 6.30 -12.50
N ALA A 17 6.53 5.64 -13.28
CA ALA A 17 7.49 4.64 -12.78
C ALA A 17 8.32 5.14 -11.59
N GLY A 18 8.97 6.30 -11.69
CA GLY A 18 9.81 6.82 -10.59
C GLY A 18 9.01 7.10 -9.30
N SER A 19 7.80 7.65 -9.44
CA SER A 19 6.92 7.88 -8.29
C SER A 19 6.38 6.57 -7.72
N PHE A 20 6.03 5.61 -8.57
CA PHE A 20 5.57 4.29 -8.16
C PHE A 20 6.64 3.56 -7.34
N LEU A 21 7.87 3.56 -7.86
CA LEU A 21 9.03 2.97 -7.19
C LEU A 21 9.31 3.64 -5.84
N GLY A 22 9.35 4.97 -5.79
CA GLY A 22 9.68 5.69 -4.55
C GLY A 22 8.59 5.62 -3.48
N ILE A 23 7.31 5.71 -3.86
CA ILE A 23 6.21 5.83 -2.89
C ILE A 23 5.67 4.47 -2.46
N TRP A 24 5.66 3.46 -3.33
CA TRP A 24 5.05 2.16 -3.03
C TRP A 24 6.05 1.01 -2.95
N ILE A 25 7.05 0.95 -3.83
CA ILE A 25 8.03 -0.15 -3.80
C ILE A 25 9.09 0.06 -2.72
N ALA A 26 9.62 1.27 -2.57
CA ALA A 26 10.67 1.55 -1.59
C ALA A 26 10.25 1.22 -0.14
N PRO A 27 9.03 1.57 0.35
CA PRO A 27 8.60 1.16 1.68
C PRO A 27 8.49 -0.36 1.87
N ILE A 28 8.03 -1.10 0.85
CA ILE A 28 7.98 -2.57 0.87
C ILE A 28 9.40 -3.13 1.00
N VAL A 29 10.33 -2.66 0.17
CA VAL A 29 11.72 -3.11 0.20
C VAL A 29 12.35 -2.78 1.56
N CYS A 30 12.20 -1.55 2.07
CA CYS A 30 12.74 -1.16 3.36
C CYS A 30 12.19 -2.03 4.51
N ALA A 31 10.87 -2.24 4.58
CA ALA A 31 10.28 -3.08 5.61
C ALA A 31 10.68 -4.56 5.48
N GLY A 32 10.78 -5.07 4.24
CA GLY A 32 11.30 -6.40 3.96
C GLY A 32 12.75 -6.57 4.39
N LEU A 33 13.61 -5.58 4.13
CA LEU A 33 15.00 -5.59 4.57
C LEU A 33 15.10 -5.60 6.11
N VAL A 34 14.27 -4.82 6.81
CA VAL A 34 14.20 -4.89 8.28
C VAL A 34 13.80 -6.29 8.75
N THR A 35 12.80 -6.90 8.09
CA THR A 35 12.33 -8.25 8.45
C THR A 35 13.43 -9.31 8.29
N VAL A 36 14.28 -9.20 7.26
CA VAL A 36 15.31 -10.20 6.96
C VAL A 36 16.61 -9.95 7.74
N PHE A 37 17.05 -8.69 7.82
CA PHE A 37 18.39 -8.33 8.31
C PHE A 37 18.41 -7.75 9.72
N ALA A 38 17.25 -7.41 10.29
CA ALA A 38 17.11 -6.92 11.67
C ALA A 38 16.01 -7.70 12.41
N PRO A 39 16.17 -9.03 12.59
CA PRO A 39 15.18 -9.86 13.27
C PRO A 39 15.01 -9.49 14.76
N GLU A 40 16.02 -8.88 15.36
CA GLU A 40 16.00 -8.36 16.71
C GLU A 40 16.06 -6.83 16.70
N PRO A 41 15.26 -6.14 17.53
CA PRO A 41 14.25 -6.70 18.45
C PRO A 41 12.96 -7.15 17.71
N PRO A 42 12.13 -8.04 18.31
CA PRO A 42 10.97 -8.65 17.63
C PRO A 42 9.90 -7.64 17.19
N TRP A 43 9.89 -6.45 17.77
CA TRP A 43 8.98 -5.36 17.39
C TRP A 43 9.45 -4.59 16.14
N ALA A 44 10.70 -4.73 15.70
CA ALA A 44 11.27 -3.94 14.61
C ALA A 44 10.54 -4.15 13.29
N ALA A 45 10.30 -5.42 12.90
CA ALA A 45 9.58 -5.74 11.68
C ALA A 45 8.10 -5.29 11.72
N PRO A 46 7.31 -5.57 12.79
CA PRO A 46 5.97 -5.00 12.96
C PRO A 46 5.90 -3.48 12.79
N ILE A 47 6.82 -2.73 13.41
CA ILE A 47 6.87 -1.26 13.28
C ILE A 47 7.22 -0.84 11.85
N ALA A 48 8.19 -1.49 11.22
CA ALA A 48 8.57 -1.18 9.85
C ALA A 48 7.42 -1.39 8.86
N TRP A 49 6.68 -2.50 8.99
CA TRP A 49 5.48 -2.76 8.18
C TRP A 49 4.33 -1.80 8.48
N THR A 50 4.15 -1.43 9.76
CA THR A 50 3.16 -0.40 10.15
C THR A 50 3.46 0.93 9.46
N ALA A 51 4.72 1.36 9.47
CA ALA A 51 5.14 2.59 8.82
C ALA A 51 4.98 2.52 7.29
N ALA A 52 5.41 1.41 6.68
CA ALA A 52 5.31 1.20 5.24
C ALA A 52 3.85 1.23 4.76
N PHE A 53 2.96 0.47 5.41
CA PHE A 53 1.55 0.45 5.07
C PHE A 53 0.82 1.76 5.36
N SER A 54 1.17 2.46 6.45
CA SER A 54 0.64 3.79 6.73
C SER A 54 1.02 4.80 5.64
N TRP A 55 2.28 4.78 5.22
CA TRP A 55 2.79 5.63 4.14
C TRP A 55 2.10 5.34 2.81
N MET A 56 2.10 4.07 2.39
CA MET A 56 1.49 3.65 1.13
C MET A 56 -0.02 3.90 1.12
N GLY A 57 -0.71 3.58 2.22
CA GLY A 57 -2.15 3.80 2.36
C GLY A 57 -2.52 5.28 2.31
N GLY A 58 -1.78 6.12 3.03
CA GLY A 58 -1.92 7.57 2.98
C GLY A 58 -1.67 8.13 1.57
N ALA A 59 -0.61 7.67 0.91
CA ALA A 59 -0.30 8.06 -0.46
C ALA A 59 -1.39 7.63 -1.46
N CYS A 60 -1.95 6.43 -1.30
CA CYS A 60 -3.11 5.99 -2.09
C CYS A 60 -4.30 6.92 -1.91
N LEU A 61 -4.69 7.24 -0.68
CA LEU A 61 -5.83 8.14 -0.43
C LEU A 61 -5.59 9.54 -0.98
N LEU A 62 -4.37 10.07 -0.88
CA LEU A 62 -4.00 11.35 -1.47
C LEU A 62 -4.02 11.30 -3.01
N ASN A 63 -3.53 10.22 -3.62
CA ASN A 63 -3.57 10.05 -5.07
C ASN A 63 -5.02 9.93 -5.58
N ALA A 64 -5.86 9.14 -4.90
CA ALA A 64 -7.30 9.04 -5.18
C ALA A 64 -7.99 10.41 -5.14
N ARG A 65 -7.68 11.26 -4.14
CA ARG A 65 -8.20 12.63 -4.06
C ARG A 65 -7.69 13.55 -5.18
N ARG A 66 -6.46 13.34 -5.67
CA ARG A 66 -5.83 14.18 -6.70
C ARG A 66 -6.27 13.85 -8.13
N CYS A 67 -6.38 12.57 -8.49
CA CYS A 67 -6.65 12.12 -9.86
C CYS A 67 -7.91 11.25 -10.00
N GLY A 68 -8.47 10.76 -8.88
CA GLY A 68 -9.66 9.91 -8.89
C GLY A 68 -9.38 8.45 -9.22
N ARG A 69 -8.12 7.98 -9.12
CA ARG A 69 -7.75 6.62 -9.51
C ARG A 69 -8.47 5.56 -8.66
N LEU A 70 -9.13 4.60 -9.31
CA LEU A 70 -10.03 3.62 -8.69
C LEU A 70 -9.31 2.68 -7.72
N HIS A 71 -8.18 2.07 -8.11
CA HIS A 71 -7.43 1.18 -7.19
C HIS A 71 -7.04 1.88 -5.88
N CYS A 72 -6.73 3.17 -5.92
CA CYS A 72 -6.29 3.96 -4.77
C CYS A 72 -7.41 4.17 -3.75
N TYR A 73 -8.67 4.21 -4.19
CA TYR A 73 -9.83 4.28 -3.29
C TYR A 73 -9.99 3.04 -2.41
N PHE A 74 -9.62 1.86 -2.94
CA PHE A 74 -9.75 0.59 -2.23
C PHE A 74 -8.46 0.15 -1.54
N SER A 75 -7.32 0.25 -2.24
CA SER A 75 -6.02 -0.09 -1.68
C SER A 75 -5.63 0.80 -0.50
N GLY A 76 -6.02 2.09 -0.49
CA GLY A 76 -5.74 3.00 0.62
C GLY A 76 -6.27 2.46 1.96
N PRO A 77 -7.59 2.23 2.10
CA PRO A 77 -8.16 1.62 3.30
C PRO A 77 -7.59 0.24 3.63
N ILE A 78 -7.39 -0.64 2.63
CA ILE A 78 -6.80 -1.98 2.83
C ILE A 78 -5.42 -1.88 3.47
N LEU A 79 -4.56 -1.00 2.95
CA LEU A 79 -3.22 -0.78 3.48
C LEU A 79 -3.27 -0.21 4.90
N LEU A 80 -4.17 0.75 5.19
CA LEU A 80 -4.32 1.29 6.53
C LEU A 80 -4.80 0.24 7.55
N VAL A 81 -5.71 -0.66 7.18
CA VAL A 81 -6.10 -1.79 8.03
C VAL A 81 -4.91 -2.75 8.23
N GLY A 82 -4.14 -3.03 7.17
CA GLY A 82 -2.90 -3.79 7.27
C GLY A 82 -1.87 -3.15 8.19
N ALA A 83 -1.78 -1.81 8.22
CA ALA A 83 -0.92 -1.09 9.16
C ALA A 83 -1.34 -1.31 10.62
N LEU A 84 -2.65 -1.27 10.91
CA LEU A 84 -3.17 -1.56 12.24
C LEU A 84 -2.92 -3.02 12.66
N ALA A 85 -3.08 -3.96 11.72
CA ALA A 85 -2.78 -5.37 11.96
C ALA A 85 -1.29 -5.61 12.22
N ALA A 86 -0.40 -4.98 11.44
CA ALA A 86 1.04 -5.04 11.66
C ALA A 86 1.42 -4.44 13.02
N LEU A 87 0.79 -3.33 13.43
CA LEU A 87 1.01 -2.73 14.75
C LEU A 87 0.58 -3.67 15.87
N ALA A 88 -0.58 -4.31 15.72
CA ALA A 88 -1.07 -5.31 16.67
C ALA A 88 -0.10 -6.49 16.80
N ALA A 89 0.53 -6.92 15.71
CA ALA A 89 1.53 -7.99 15.72
C ALA A 89 2.83 -7.65 16.48
N GLY A 90 3.05 -6.38 16.82
CA GLY A 90 4.14 -5.97 17.70
C GLY A 90 3.86 -6.17 19.19
N VAL A 91 2.61 -6.41 19.57
CA VAL A 91 2.17 -6.52 20.99
C VAL A 91 1.33 -7.77 21.28
N VAL A 92 0.77 -8.41 20.25
CA VAL A 92 -0.01 -9.65 20.34
C VAL A 92 0.73 -10.73 19.56
N ASP A 93 0.81 -11.93 20.14
CA ASP A 93 1.37 -13.11 19.47
C ASP A 93 0.37 -13.69 18.46
N PHE A 94 0.69 -13.55 17.17
CA PHE A 94 -0.06 -14.16 16.05
C PHE A 94 0.60 -15.45 15.54
N GLY A 95 1.56 -16.01 16.30
CA GLY A 95 2.38 -17.15 15.92
C GLY A 95 3.49 -16.79 14.93
N SER A 96 4.34 -17.78 14.66
CA SER A 96 5.57 -17.64 13.86
C SER A 96 5.38 -17.10 12.44
N HIS A 97 4.19 -17.25 11.87
CA HIS A 97 3.87 -16.80 10.51
C HIS A 97 2.90 -15.60 10.49
N GLY A 98 2.47 -15.09 11.66
CA GLY A 98 1.42 -14.09 11.77
C GLY A 98 1.70 -12.81 11.00
N LEU A 99 2.87 -12.20 11.23
CA LEU A 99 3.27 -10.98 10.53
C LEU A 99 3.40 -11.18 9.01
N ILE A 100 3.98 -12.30 8.58
CA ILE A 100 4.15 -12.62 7.15
C ILE A 100 2.78 -12.76 6.46
N LEU A 101 1.82 -13.44 7.11
CA LEU A 101 0.47 -13.58 6.59
C LEU A 101 -0.26 -12.23 6.52
N ILE A 102 -0.15 -11.39 7.55
CA ILE A 102 -0.71 -10.03 7.55
C ILE A 102 -0.17 -9.24 6.35
N VAL A 103 1.15 -9.26 6.15
CA VAL A 103 1.82 -8.55 5.05
C VAL A 103 1.37 -9.09 3.70
N ALA A 104 1.42 -10.41 3.51
CA ALA A 104 1.07 -11.06 2.25
C ALA A 104 -0.38 -10.81 1.86
N VAL A 105 -1.32 -10.98 2.80
CA VAL A 105 -2.75 -10.74 2.55
C VAL A 105 -3.01 -9.27 2.26
N THR A 106 -2.42 -8.34 3.02
CA THR A 106 -2.59 -6.90 2.79
C THR A 106 -2.12 -6.50 1.39
N LEU A 107 -0.91 -6.91 1.00
CA LEU A 107 -0.35 -6.61 -0.32
C LEU A 107 -1.12 -7.30 -1.45
N ALA A 108 -1.56 -8.54 -1.25
CA ALA A 108 -2.37 -9.27 -2.22
C ALA A 108 -3.72 -8.57 -2.43
N LEU A 109 -4.45 -8.25 -1.36
CA LEU A 109 -5.73 -7.54 -1.45
C LEU A 109 -5.56 -6.17 -2.10
N ALA A 110 -4.54 -5.39 -1.71
CA ALA A 110 -4.25 -4.10 -2.33
C ALA A 110 -3.94 -4.25 -3.83
N SER A 111 -3.16 -5.26 -4.23
CA SER A 111 -2.83 -5.54 -5.63
C SER A 111 -4.04 -6.01 -6.43
N LEU A 112 -4.93 -6.82 -5.84
CA LEU A 112 -6.15 -7.28 -6.49
C LEU A 112 -7.09 -6.13 -6.85
N THR A 113 -6.98 -4.97 -6.20
CA THR A 113 -7.77 -3.78 -6.56
C THR A 113 -7.44 -3.23 -7.96
N TYR A 114 -6.27 -3.55 -8.54
CA TYR A 114 -6.01 -3.29 -9.97
C TYR A 114 -6.94 -4.09 -10.88
N GLY A 115 -7.46 -5.23 -10.43
CA GLY A 115 -8.46 -6.01 -11.15
C GLY A 115 -9.79 -5.26 -11.32
N LEU A 116 -10.16 -4.43 -10.35
CA LEU A 116 -11.36 -3.59 -10.42
C LEU A 116 -11.29 -2.59 -11.58
N GLU A 117 -10.09 -2.13 -11.93
CA GLU A 117 -9.87 -1.22 -13.06
C GLU A 117 -10.10 -1.89 -14.41
N ARG A 118 -10.04 -3.23 -14.49
CA ARG A 118 -10.41 -3.97 -15.71
C ARG A 118 -11.92 -4.09 -15.90
N ALA A 119 -12.69 -4.05 -14.81
CA ALA A 119 -14.14 -4.21 -14.86
C ALA A 119 -14.91 -2.88 -15.00
N TRP A 120 -14.39 -1.79 -14.41
CA TRP A 120 -15.05 -0.47 -14.44
C TRP A 120 -14.31 0.52 -15.33
N ASP A 121 -13.32 1.23 -14.79
CA ASP A 121 -12.45 2.19 -15.47
C ASP A 121 -11.28 2.51 -14.51
N ARG A 122 -10.20 3.10 -15.03
CA ARG A 122 -9.05 3.50 -14.19
C ARG A 122 -9.38 4.66 -13.26
N TYR A 123 -10.24 5.58 -13.66
CA TYR A 123 -10.57 6.78 -12.89
C TYR A 123 -12.06 6.84 -12.60
N ARG A 124 -12.42 7.12 -11.35
CA ARG A 124 -13.79 7.40 -10.95
C ARG A 124 -14.25 8.71 -11.60
N ARG A 125 -15.37 8.68 -12.31
CA ARG A 125 -15.95 9.85 -13.00
C ARG A 125 -16.24 10.97 -12.01
#